data_AF-A0A924BTT7-F1
#
_entry.id   AF-A0A924BTT7-F1
#
_cell.length_a   1.000
_cell.length_b   1.000
_cell.length_c   1.000
_cell.angle_alpha   90.00
_cell.angle_beta   90.00
_cell.angle_gamma   90.00
#
_symmetry.space_group_name_H-M   'P 1'
#
loop_
_entity.id
_entity.type
_entity.pdbx_description
1 polymer ?
#
loop_
_entity_poly.entity_id
_entity_poly.type
_entity_poly.pdbx_seq_one_letter_code
_entity_poly.pdbx_strand_id
1 'polypeptide(L)' 'MTNNELLNLVANFETDGELFVKGSRNTIKLFTINGLRLNIKSFRKPGFIKKIIYKYFRISKAKRSFEFGNKLLEKGF' A
#
# COMPACT_ATOMS: atom_id res chain seq x y z
N MET A 1 3.21 13.67 -19.30
CA MET A 1 2.67 13.95 -17.96
C MET A 1 3.59 14.94 -17.28
N THR A 2 3.10 16.14 -16.96
CA THR A 2 3.84 17.20 -16.28
C THR A 2 3.76 17.03 -14.76
N ASN A 3 4.65 17.68 -14.00
CA ASN A 3 4.58 17.66 -12.53
C ASN A 3 3.26 18.22 -11.99
N ASN A 4 2.68 19.23 -12.66
CA ASN A 4 1.42 19.83 -12.22
C ASN A 4 0.24 18.85 -12.37
N GLU A 5 0.19 18.09 -13.47
CA GLU A 5 -0.81 17.04 -13.66
C GLU A 5 -0.71 15.96 -12.56
N LEU A 6 0.51 15.60 -12.17
CA LEU A 6 0.77 14.60 -11.14
C LEU A 6 0.36 15.09 -9.75
N LEU A 7 0.63 16.36 -9.43
CA LEU A 7 0.20 16.98 -8.18
C LEU A 7 -1.33 17.08 -8.08
N ASN A 8 -2.00 17.43 -9.17
CA ASN A 8 -3.46 17.49 -9.23
C ASN A 8 -4.08 16.11 -8.98
N LEU A 9 -3.54 15.04 -9.58
CA LEU A 9 -3.98 13.67 -9.31
C LEU A 9 -3.88 13.29 -7.84
N VAL A 10 -2.78 13.66 -7.18
CA VAL A 10 -2.56 13.34 -5.77
C VAL A 10 -3.49 14.17 -4.87
N ALA A 11 -3.67 15.46 -5.18
CA ALA A 11 -4.56 16.34 -4.41
C ALA A 11 -6.02 15.89 -4.47
N ASN A 12 -6.47 15.42 -5.64
CA ASN A 12 -7.84 14.96 -5.86
C ASN A 12 -8.01 13.46 -5.65
N PHE A 13 -7.05 12.76 -5.06
CA PHE A 13 -7.09 11.30 -4.91
C PHE A 13 -8.35 10.82 -4.17
N GLU A 14 -8.86 11.58 -3.20
CA GLU A 14 -10.03 11.16 -2.42
C GLU A 14 -11.36 11.33 -3.20
N THR A 15 -11.46 12.36 -4.05
CA THR A 15 -12.68 12.70 -4.80
C THR A 15 -12.75 12.05 -6.17
N ASP A 16 -11.61 11.86 -6.83
CA ASP A 16 -11.54 11.45 -8.23
C ASP A 16 -11.03 10.01 -8.37
N GLY A 17 -11.06 9.50 -9.61
CA GLY A 17 -10.55 8.17 -9.96
C GLY A 17 -11.53 7.04 -9.65
N GLU A 18 -11.32 5.92 -10.32
CA GLU A 18 -12.11 4.69 -10.14
C GLU A 18 -11.54 3.89 -8.97
N LEU A 19 -12.38 3.57 -7.99
CA LEU A 19 -11.97 2.73 -6.86
C LEU A 19 -11.66 1.31 -7.34
N PHE A 20 -10.39 0.91 -7.25
CA PHE A 20 -9.95 -0.43 -7.62
C PHE A 20 -9.88 -1.36 -6.42
N VAL A 21 -9.25 -0.91 -5.32
CA VAL A 21 -9.16 -1.69 -4.07
C VAL A 21 -9.38 -0.78 -2.88
N LYS A 22 -10.44 -1.06 -2.11
CA LYS A 22 -10.68 -0.47 -0.78
C LYS A 22 -10.10 -1.38 0.29
N GLY A 23 -8.77 -1.35 0.44
CA GLY A 23 -8.08 -2.17 1.44
C GLY A 23 -8.27 -1.62 2.85
N SER A 24 -8.10 -2.48 3.86
CA SER A 24 -8.17 -2.08 5.28
C SER A 24 -7.10 -1.06 5.70
N ARG A 25 -5.98 -1.02 4.96
CA ARG A 25 -4.83 -0.15 5.24
C ARG A 25 -4.45 0.76 4.08
N ASN A 26 -4.77 0.43 2.83
CA ASN A 26 -4.39 1.24 1.68
C ASN A 26 -5.55 1.26 0.70
N THR A 27 -5.75 2.39 0.04
CA THR A 27 -6.72 2.53 -1.05
C THR A 27 -5.96 2.59 -2.36
N ILE A 28 -6.42 1.84 -3.37
CA ILE A 28 -5.89 1.90 -4.74
C ILE A 28 -7.00 2.42 -5.63
N LYS A 29 -6.69 3.45 -6.42
CA LYS A 29 -7.59 4.01 -7.43
C LYS A 29 -6.91 4.05 -8.79
N LEU A 30 -7.71 3.87 -9.83
CA LEU A 30 -7.30 3.95 -11.23
C LEU A 30 -7.62 5.34 -11.77
N PHE A 31 -6.68 5.91 -12.51
CA PHE A 31 -6.82 7.20 -13.19
C PHE A 31 -6.45 7.05 -14.65
N THR A 32 -7.05 7.87 -15.51
CA THR A 32 -6.69 7.90 -16.94
C THR A 32 -6.32 9.32 -17.31
N ILE A 33 -5.11 9.51 -17.82
CA ILE A 33 -4.61 10.80 -18.31
C ILE A 33 -4.01 10.58 -19.70
N ASN A 34 -4.43 11.36 -20.68
CA ASN A 34 -3.88 11.33 -22.05
C ASN A 34 -3.83 9.90 -22.64
N GLY A 35 -4.85 9.08 -22.35
CA GLY A 35 -4.93 7.68 -22.78
C GLY A 35 -4.09 6.69 -21.95
N LEU A 36 -3.28 7.15 -21.00
CA LEU A 36 -2.51 6.29 -20.09
C LEU A 36 -3.32 5.97 -18.83
N ARG A 37 -3.50 4.67 -18.56
CA ARG A 37 -4.15 4.19 -17.32
C ARG A 37 -3.10 4.02 -16.22
N LEU A 38 -3.30 4.73 -15.11
CA LEU A 38 -2.42 4.80 -13.96
C LEU A 38 -3.08 4.17 -12.73
N ASN A 39 -2.27 3.48 -11.93
CA ASN A 39 -2.67 3.01 -10.60
C ASN A 39 -2.02 3.91 -9.53
N ILE A 40 -2.84 4.58 -8.73
CA ILE A 40 -2.37 5.39 -7.60
C ILE A 40 -2.77 4.69 -6.31
N LYS A 41 -1.80 4.52 -5.40
CA LYS A 41 -1.99 3.83 -4.12
C LYS A 41 -1.73 4.78 -2.95
N SER A 42 -2.78 5.08 -2.20
CA SER A 42 -2.69 5.85 -0.96
C SER A 42 -2.47 4.93 0.24
N PHE A 43 -1.42 5.19 1.01
CA PHE A 43 -1.07 4.43 2.20
C PHE A 43 -1.64 5.08 3.46
N ARG A 44 -2.38 4.33 4.28
CA ARG A 44 -2.81 4.83 5.59
C ARG A 44 -1.59 5.06 6.47
N LYS A 45 -1.46 6.28 6.97
CA LYS A 45 -0.45 6.62 7.98
C LYS A 45 -0.74 5.83 9.27
N PRO A 46 0.20 5.01 9.77
CA PRO A 46 0.02 4.35 11.05
C PRO A 46 0.03 5.40 12.17
N GLY A 47 -0.89 5.26 13.13
CA GLY A 47 -0.91 6.09 14.33
C GLY A 47 0.37 5.94 15.17
N PHE A 48 0.60 6.89 16.09
CA PHE A 48 1.81 6.98 16.90
C PHE A 48 2.15 5.69 17.66
N ILE A 49 1.18 5.14 18.40
CA ILE A 49 1.34 3.91 19.18
C ILE A 49 1.76 2.74 18.27
N LYS A 50 1.11 2.61 17.11
CA LYS A 50 1.45 1.57 16.14
C LYS A 50 2.91 1.73 15.71
N LYS A 51 3.37 2.94 15.35
CA LYS A 51 4.77 3.16 14.94
C LYS A 51 5.79 2.67 16.00
N ILE A 52 5.54 2.92 17.29
CA ILE A 52 6.40 2.43 18.38
C ILE A 52 6.43 0.90 18.38
N ILE A 53 5.26 0.25 18.33
CA ILE A 53 5.17 -1.22 18.29
C ILE A 53 5.94 -1.79 17.09
N TYR A 54 5.74 -1.20 15.90
CA TYR A 54 6.42 -1.62 14.67
C TYR A 54 7.95 -1.44 14.74
N LYS A 55 8.44 -0.44 15.47
CA LYS A 55 9.88 -0.15 15.58
C LYS A 55 10.58 -1.02 16.62
N TYR A 56 9.98 -1.23 17.79
CA TYR A 56 10.69 -1.83 18.93
C TYR A 56 10.26 -3.26 19.25
N PHE A 57 9.00 -3.63 19.02
CA PHE A 57 8.45 -4.90 19.50
C PHE A 57 8.14 -5.89 18.37
N ARG A 58 7.85 -5.39 17.17
CA ARG A 58 7.45 -6.24 16.05
C ARG A 58 8.68 -6.85 15.36
N ILE A 59 8.66 -8.17 15.22
CA ILE A 59 9.68 -8.94 14.48
C ILE A 59 9.80 -8.43 13.02
N SER A 60 11.00 -8.51 12.44
CA SER A 60 11.24 -8.05 11.07
C SER A 60 10.39 -8.80 10.03
N LYS A 61 10.13 -8.15 8.88
CA LYS A 61 9.39 -8.80 7.77
C LYS A 61 10.18 -9.98 7.20
N ALA A 62 11.50 -9.86 7.11
CA ALA A 62 12.38 -10.92 6.61
C ALA A 62 12.28 -12.18 7.48
N LYS A 63 12.44 -12.04 8.81
CA LYS A 63 12.35 -13.16 9.75
C LYS A 63 10.98 -13.86 9.68
N ARG A 64 9.89 -13.10 9.69
CA ARG A 64 8.54 -13.68 9.54
C ARG A 64 8.37 -14.44 8.21
N SER A 65 8.95 -13.93 7.12
CA SER A 65 8.85 -14.58 5.81
C SER A 65 9.58 -15.93 5.81
N PHE A 66 10.77 -15.96 6.41
CA PHE A 66 11.56 -17.18 6.57
C PHE A 66 10.83 -18.21 7.45
N GLU A 67 10.35 -17.80 8.63
CA GLU A 67 9.60 -18.68 9.54
C GLU A 67 8.33 -19.23 8.89
N PHE A 68 7.63 -18.42 8.08
CA PHE A 68 6.45 -18.88 7.38
C PHE A 68 6.79 -19.89 6.27
N GLY A 69 7.88 -19.68 5.54
CA GLY A 69 8.39 -20.64 4.55
C GLY A 69 8.68 -22.00 5.19
N ASN A 70 9.39 -22.02 6.32
CA ASN A 70 9.68 -23.27 7.02
C ASN A 70 8.41 -23.98 7.50
N LYS A 71 7.43 -23.23 8.01
CA LYS A 71 6.12 -23.79 8.41
C LYS A 71 5.35 -24.41 7.24
N LEU A 72 5.55 -23.93 6.01
CA LEU A 72 4.94 -24.53 4.83
C LEU A 72 5.62 -25.85 4.49
N LEU A 73 6.96 -25.88 4.51
CA LEU A 73 7.75 -27.10 4.30
C LEU A 73 7.40 -28.20 5.33
N GLU A 74 7.27 -27.83 6.60
CA GLU A 74 6.83 -28.75 7.68
C GLU A 74 5.44 -29.34 7.42
N LYS A 75 4.58 -28.63 6.67
CA LYS A 75 3.23 -29.08 6.29
C LYS A 75 3.18 -29.82 4.96
N GLY A 76 4.33 -30.07 4.32
CA GLY A 76 4.44 -30.80 3.05
C GLY A 76 4.09 -29.98 1.81
N PHE A 77 4.19 -28.64 1.88
CA PHE A 77 4.16 -27.76 0.70
C PHE A 77 5.56 -27.50 0.15
#